data_AF-A0A0X9VDE1-F1
#
_entry.id   AF-A0A0X9VDE1-F1
#
_cell.length_a   1.000
_cell.length_b   1.000
_cell.length_c   1.000
_cell.angle_alpha   90.00
_cell.angle_beta   90.00
_cell.angle_gamma   90.00
#
_symmetry.space_group_name_H-M   'P 1'
#
loop_
_entity.id
_entity.type
_entity.pdbx_description
1 polymer ?
#
loop_
_entity_poly.entity_id
_entity_poly.type
_entity_poly.pdbx_seq_one_letter_code
_entity_poly.pdbx_strand_id
1 'polypeptide(L)'
;MRKYVKSNDGYALVIALLVITVVTVLGLGILTTTSSSKKLSEEESKDQTAYYIAEAGLNQKKEELKDAKVIYDDFVNSSEVKGQKLTKEQFVSKLRTFVEGRLSDLLKPVEYGTDLFKRKNAKANVKTVMTVSETELKFTITSTGIIKSNDSTNEKKRTVQSVDSYKLTITEKPAEEEFSFSKYAIHAINNLDLSNGSIIGNLGFSGPQPSDIKYPFTSNSGSVSYTGSTSGTTYRPCSWWKENNICGDSSYQGISTAIKNKDVTFNDSKMPKIPDFPINKFISLNDITNPNLPNNIQQGIPNKNPIPSGNYKVSTQDFYKNSLNIGKNNVNFYIEKADFDYRDINIEGEGNISIFSNSFSKGSGNINFFGNSINIYTKGNFSLSGSAILKSANNINIYSADEFSQSGSGHISNAKNLNIYSNKVTFGSSSTMNMTEKVNIFAYDSLKLNNTTTINSKETNIYYTGNNKPTINGGFENAVNLDFLYAPIDINGGIKLSGNIILRGDNDIAKKDVRISGGSSTKTPLYFYAPKFNINVSGGGEITGALIGNNITMSGGTKVIYQKPNIDNDNSGTGGGANGQIDSSLTPNSDSGSVEVNNP
;
A
#
# COMPACT_ATOMS: atom_id res chain seq x y z
N MET A 1 -19.23 -80.29 58.12
CA MET A 1 -20.25 -80.43 57.03
C MET A 1 -20.39 -81.85 56.48
N ARG A 2 -19.35 -82.70 56.42
CA ARG A 2 -19.45 -84.09 55.91
C ARG A 2 -20.37 -85.06 56.67
N LYS A 3 -20.81 -84.72 57.89
CA LYS A 3 -21.63 -85.58 58.77
C LYS A 3 -23.15 -85.33 58.67
N TYR A 4 -23.57 -84.21 58.06
CA TYR A 4 -24.99 -83.87 57.87
C TYR A 4 -25.54 -84.23 56.48
N VAL A 5 -24.72 -84.78 55.59
CA VAL A 5 -25.11 -85.18 54.23
C VAL A 5 -25.56 -86.67 54.18
N LYS A 6 -25.57 -87.38 55.32
CA LYS A 6 -25.93 -88.82 55.39
C LYS A 6 -27.31 -89.11 56.00
N SER A 7 -28.13 -88.10 56.30
CA SER A 7 -29.55 -88.30 56.67
C SER A 7 -30.41 -88.13 55.41
N ASN A 8 -31.14 -89.17 55.03
CA ASN A 8 -31.99 -89.23 53.83
C ASN A 8 -33.37 -88.55 54.03
N ASP A 9 -33.49 -87.61 54.96
CA ASP A 9 -34.77 -86.97 55.27
C ASP A 9 -34.91 -85.70 54.43
N GLY A 10 -35.75 -85.71 53.38
CA GLY A 10 -36.46 -84.60 52.70
C GLY A 10 -35.79 -83.26 52.32
N TYR A 11 -34.79 -82.77 53.07
CA TYR A 11 -34.18 -81.44 52.97
C TYR A 11 -33.29 -81.24 51.73
N ALA A 12 -32.74 -82.32 51.16
CA ALA A 12 -31.92 -82.23 49.94
C ALA A 12 -32.71 -81.68 48.74
N LEU A 13 -33.98 -82.07 48.61
CA LEU A 13 -34.89 -81.55 47.58
C LEU A 13 -35.17 -80.05 47.79
N VAL A 14 -35.44 -79.64 49.03
CA VAL A 14 -35.73 -78.24 49.38
C VAL A 14 -34.51 -77.35 49.13
N ILE A 15 -33.30 -77.81 49.49
CA ILE A 15 -32.06 -77.07 49.23
C ILE A 15 -31.80 -76.96 47.72
N ALA A 16 -31.97 -78.04 46.96
CA ALA A 16 -31.81 -78.02 45.50
C ALA A 16 -32.80 -77.05 44.83
N LEU A 17 -34.07 -77.07 45.26
CA LEU A 17 -35.11 -76.17 44.74
C LEU A 17 -34.79 -74.71 45.07
N LEU A 18 -34.31 -74.44 46.29
CA LEU A 18 -33.91 -73.09 46.71
C LEU A 18 -32.72 -72.58 45.90
N VAL A 19 -31.71 -73.43 45.67
CA VAL A 19 -30.54 -73.10 44.83
C VAL A 19 -30.97 -72.80 43.39
N ILE A 20 -31.82 -73.64 42.78
CA ILE A 20 -32.32 -73.42 41.42
C ILE A 20 -33.10 -72.10 41.35
N THR A 21 -33.96 -71.80 42.33
CA THR A 21 -34.73 -70.56 42.36
C THR A 21 -33.83 -69.33 42.45
N VAL A 22 -32.83 -69.35 43.34
CA VAL A 22 -31.85 -68.25 43.48
C VAL A 22 -31.05 -68.06 42.20
N VAL A 23 -30.54 -69.14 41.59
CA VAL A 23 -29.81 -69.08 40.31
C VAL A 23 -30.69 -68.54 39.19
N THR A 24 -31.98 -68.89 39.16
CA THR A 24 -32.92 -68.42 38.13
C THR A 24 -33.21 -66.92 38.29
N VAL A 25 -33.45 -66.44 39.51
CA VAL A 25 -33.68 -65.00 39.78
C VAL A 25 -32.43 -64.18 39.43
N LEU A 26 -31.24 -64.65 39.81
CA LEU A 26 -29.97 -64.01 39.44
C LEU A 26 -29.74 -64.03 37.93
N GLY A 27 -30.00 -65.17 37.28
CA GLY A 27 -29.90 -65.33 35.84
C GLY A 27 -30.81 -64.37 35.07
N LEU A 28 -32.06 -64.23 35.51
CA LEU A 28 -33.00 -63.25 34.94
C LEU A 28 -32.53 -61.81 35.17
N GLY A 29 -32.02 -61.48 36.36
CA GLY A 29 -31.48 -60.15 36.66
C GLY A 29 -30.32 -59.74 35.74
N ILE A 30 -29.39 -60.67 35.46
CA ILE A 30 -28.28 -60.44 34.54
C ILE A 30 -28.79 -60.28 33.10
N LEU A 31 -29.76 -61.10 32.66
CA LEU A 31 -30.34 -60.97 31.32
C LEU A 31 -31.06 -59.63 31.12
N THR A 32 -31.83 -59.18 32.11
CA THR A 32 -32.53 -57.88 32.04
C THR A 32 -31.54 -56.72 31.99
N THR A 33 -30.52 -56.71 32.85
CA THR A 33 -29.49 -55.66 32.85
C THR A 33 -28.66 -55.66 31.56
N THR A 34 -28.33 -56.84 31.02
CA THR A 34 -27.63 -56.99 29.74
C THR A 34 -28.48 -56.47 28.57
N SER A 35 -29.78 -56.80 28.55
CA SER A 35 -30.71 -56.32 27.51
C SER A 35 -30.86 -54.80 27.54
N SER A 36 -31.01 -54.21 28.72
CA SER A 36 -31.05 -52.76 28.90
C SER A 36 -29.75 -52.10 28.47
N SER A 37 -28.59 -52.68 28.83
CA SER A 37 -27.27 -52.16 28.45
C SER A 37 -27.06 -52.23 26.93
N LYS A 38 -27.49 -53.32 26.29
CA LYS A 38 -27.45 -53.46 24.82
C LYS A 38 -28.33 -52.41 24.14
N LYS A 39 -29.56 -52.21 24.62
CA LYS A 39 -30.48 -51.20 24.07
C LYS A 39 -29.93 -49.77 24.25
N LEU A 40 -29.35 -49.47 25.41
CA LEU A 40 -28.70 -48.19 25.66
C LEU A 40 -27.52 -47.98 24.71
N SER A 41 -26.65 -48.98 24.58
CA SER A 41 -25.49 -48.94 23.69
C SER A 41 -25.91 -48.79 22.21
N GLU A 42 -26.98 -49.45 21.78
CA GLU A 42 -27.54 -49.27 20.43
C GLU A 42 -28.08 -47.85 20.20
N GLU A 43 -28.76 -47.26 21.19
CA GLU A 43 -29.24 -45.87 21.08
C GLU A 43 -28.09 -44.85 21.11
N GLU A 44 -27.08 -45.04 21.97
CA GLU A 44 -25.87 -44.21 21.99
C GLU A 44 -25.09 -44.31 20.68
N SER A 45 -24.96 -45.52 20.13
CA SER A 45 -24.30 -45.75 18.84
C SER A 45 -25.02 -45.05 17.70
N LYS A 46 -26.37 -45.09 17.67
CA LYS A 46 -27.19 -44.35 16.69
C LYS A 46 -27.05 -42.85 16.86
N ASP A 47 -27.00 -42.36 18.09
CA ASP A 47 -26.84 -40.94 18.41
C ASP A 47 -25.49 -40.40 17.95
N GLN A 48 -24.40 -41.11 18.28
CA GLN A 48 -23.06 -40.80 17.79
C GLN A 48 -23.00 -40.86 16.26
N THR A 49 -23.62 -41.88 15.66
CA THR A 49 -23.68 -42.01 14.19
C THR A 49 -24.41 -40.82 13.56
N ALA A 50 -25.57 -40.42 14.09
CA ALA A 50 -26.31 -39.25 13.59
C ALA A 50 -25.50 -37.95 13.74
N TYR A 51 -24.77 -37.80 14.86
CA TYR A 51 -23.86 -36.68 15.07
C TYR A 51 -22.74 -36.62 14.02
N TYR A 52 -22.04 -37.74 13.78
CA TYR A 52 -20.96 -37.79 12.78
C TYR A 52 -21.47 -37.55 11.36
N ILE A 53 -22.68 -38.02 11.02
CA ILE A 53 -23.33 -37.72 9.75
C ILE A 53 -23.59 -36.21 9.63
N ALA A 54 -24.08 -35.58 10.70
CA ALA A 54 -24.33 -34.15 10.74
C ALA A 54 -23.02 -33.35 10.57
N GLU A 55 -21.97 -33.71 11.31
CA GLU A 55 -20.65 -33.09 11.24
C GLU A 55 -20.01 -33.24 9.84
N ALA A 56 -20.09 -34.42 9.24
CA ALA A 56 -19.58 -34.65 7.90
C ALA A 56 -20.33 -33.83 6.83
N GLY A 57 -21.66 -33.73 6.92
CA GLY A 57 -22.44 -32.84 6.04
C GLY A 57 -22.06 -31.37 6.22
N LEU A 58 -21.80 -30.94 7.45
CA LEU A 58 -21.35 -29.58 7.76
C LEU A 58 -19.98 -29.29 7.16
N ASN A 59 -19.01 -30.19 7.34
CA ASN A 59 -17.64 -30.04 6.81
C ASN A 59 -17.60 -30.08 5.28
N GLN A 60 -18.41 -30.94 4.65
CA GLN A 60 -18.55 -30.96 3.19
C GLN A 60 -19.03 -29.60 2.67
N LYS A 61 -20.03 -29.01 3.34
CA LYS A 61 -20.55 -27.70 2.95
C LYS A 61 -19.56 -26.56 3.18
N LYS A 62 -18.77 -26.63 4.26
CA LYS A 62 -17.67 -25.67 4.49
C LYS A 62 -16.65 -25.70 3.35
N GLU A 63 -16.32 -26.88 2.84
CA GLU A 63 -15.37 -27.02 1.73
C GLU A 63 -15.91 -26.35 0.47
N GLU A 64 -17.19 -26.57 0.13
CA GLU A 64 -17.85 -25.91 -1.00
C GLU A 64 -17.89 -24.38 -0.85
N LEU A 65 -17.92 -23.86 0.38
CA LEU A 65 -17.95 -22.43 0.67
C LEU A 65 -16.56 -21.78 0.73
N LYS A 66 -15.46 -22.54 0.61
CA LYS A 66 -14.11 -21.95 0.49
C LYS A 66 -13.98 -21.07 -0.76
N ASP A 67 -14.76 -21.37 -1.79
CA ASP A 67 -14.83 -20.58 -3.03
C ASP A 67 -15.44 -19.19 -2.82
N ALA A 68 -16.08 -18.92 -1.68
CA ALA A 68 -16.61 -17.60 -1.35
C ALA A 68 -15.52 -16.50 -1.35
N LYS A 69 -14.28 -16.86 -1.02
CA LYS A 69 -13.15 -15.92 -1.12
C LYS A 69 -12.83 -15.57 -2.58
N VAL A 70 -12.85 -16.54 -3.48
CA VAL A 70 -12.62 -16.31 -4.91
C VAL A 70 -13.70 -15.40 -5.48
N ILE A 71 -14.96 -15.62 -5.09
CA ILE A 71 -16.10 -14.79 -5.52
C ILE A 71 -15.95 -13.35 -4.99
N TYR A 72 -15.45 -13.17 -3.77
CA TYR A 72 -15.14 -11.83 -3.25
C TYR A 72 -14.01 -11.16 -4.06
N ASP A 73 -12.93 -11.87 -4.33
CA ASP A 73 -11.81 -11.34 -5.12
C ASP A 73 -12.26 -10.98 -6.54
N ASP A 74 -13.14 -11.76 -7.16
CA ASP A 74 -13.78 -11.47 -8.45
C ASP A 74 -14.65 -10.22 -8.38
N PHE A 75 -15.43 -10.04 -7.30
CA PHE A 75 -16.25 -8.85 -7.08
C PHE A 75 -15.40 -7.58 -7.01
N VAL A 76 -14.35 -7.59 -6.18
CA VAL A 76 -13.46 -6.42 -6.02
C VAL A 76 -12.75 -6.06 -7.33
N ASN A 77 -12.43 -7.07 -8.15
CA ASN A 77 -11.79 -6.87 -9.44
C ASN A 77 -12.77 -6.60 -10.60
N SER A 78 -14.08 -6.76 -10.39
CA SER A 78 -15.10 -6.53 -11.41
C SER A 78 -15.18 -5.05 -11.82
N SER A 79 -15.61 -4.79 -13.05
CA SER A 79 -15.85 -3.43 -13.55
C SER A 79 -16.97 -2.69 -12.80
N GLU A 80 -17.77 -3.40 -12.00
CA GLU A 80 -18.83 -2.82 -11.17
C GLU A 80 -18.30 -2.12 -9.90
N VAL A 81 -17.06 -2.42 -9.51
CA VAL A 81 -16.41 -1.91 -8.30
C VAL A 81 -15.12 -1.20 -8.64
N LYS A 82 -14.29 -1.81 -9.49
CA LYS A 82 -12.96 -1.29 -9.82
C LYS A 82 -13.07 0.05 -10.55
N GLY A 83 -12.62 1.11 -9.89
CA GLY A 83 -12.64 2.47 -10.41
C GLY A 83 -13.96 3.23 -10.18
N GLN A 84 -14.97 2.60 -9.57
CA GLN A 84 -16.20 3.30 -9.18
C GLN A 84 -16.05 3.97 -7.82
N LYS A 85 -16.60 5.18 -7.68
CA LYS A 85 -16.76 5.87 -6.40
C LYS A 85 -18.04 5.36 -5.75
N LEU A 86 -17.92 4.56 -4.69
CA LEU A 86 -19.04 3.96 -3.96
C LEU A 86 -18.97 4.41 -2.51
N THR A 87 -20.11 4.64 -1.86
CA THR A 87 -20.17 4.72 -0.39
C THR A 87 -20.07 3.32 0.22
N LYS A 88 -19.76 3.22 1.52
CA LYS A 88 -19.74 1.93 2.24
C LYS A 88 -21.03 1.14 2.05
N GLU A 89 -22.18 1.80 2.13
CA GLU A 89 -23.50 1.17 1.98
C GLU A 89 -23.73 0.66 0.56
N GLN A 90 -23.33 1.45 -0.45
CA GLN A 90 -23.42 1.05 -1.85
C GLN A 90 -22.53 -0.15 -2.15
N PHE A 91 -21.31 -0.16 -1.60
CA PHE A 91 -20.40 -1.30 -1.72
C PHE A 91 -20.99 -2.57 -1.11
N VAL A 92 -21.49 -2.49 0.13
CA VAL A 92 -22.10 -3.63 0.84
C VAL A 92 -23.34 -4.15 0.10
N SER A 93 -24.18 -3.26 -0.43
CA SER A 93 -25.37 -3.63 -1.21
C SER A 93 -25.01 -4.36 -2.51
N LYS A 94 -24.02 -3.84 -3.26
CA LYS A 94 -23.51 -4.49 -4.47
C LYS A 94 -22.85 -5.83 -4.17
N LEU A 95 -22.04 -5.89 -3.11
CA LEU A 95 -21.39 -7.14 -2.67
C LEU A 95 -22.44 -8.19 -2.34
N ARG A 96 -23.49 -7.82 -1.59
CA ARG A 96 -24.60 -8.73 -1.27
C ARG A 96 -25.24 -9.28 -2.54
N THR A 97 -25.64 -8.39 -3.46
CA THR A 97 -26.31 -8.79 -4.70
C THR A 97 -25.43 -9.71 -5.56
N PHE A 98 -24.13 -9.39 -5.67
CA PHE A 98 -23.16 -10.16 -6.43
C PHE A 98 -22.95 -11.56 -5.83
N VAL A 99 -22.73 -11.63 -4.52
CA VAL A 99 -22.51 -12.89 -3.82
C VAL A 99 -23.78 -13.75 -3.80
N GLU A 100 -24.96 -13.17 -3.56
CA GLU A 100 -26.24 -13.89 -3.62
C GLU A 100 -26.50 -14.48 -5.02
N GLY A 101 -26.18 -13.74 -6.09
CA GLY A 101 -26.31 -14.24 -7.45
C GLY A 101 -25.39 -15.43 -7.73
N ARG A 102 -24.11 -15.32 -7.36
CA ARG A 102 -23.07 -16.34 -7.62
C ARG A 102 -23.19 -17.57 -6.71
N LEU A 103 -23.60 -17.39 -5.47
CA LEU A 103 -23.76 -18.48 -4.49
C LEU A 103 -25.18 -19.02 -4.39
N SER A 104 -26.13 -18.53 -5.19
CA SER A 104 -27.55 -18.90 -5.09
C SER A 104 -27.78 -20.42 -5.07
N ASP A 105 -27.07 -21.17 -5.92
CA ASP A 105 -27.14 -22.64 -5.96
C ASP A 105 -26.49 -23.30 -4.74
N LEU A 106 -25.41 -22.71 -4.23
CA LEU A 106 -24.70 -23.22 -3.04
C LEU A 106 -25.46 -22.91 -1.73
N LEU A 107 -26.31 -21.87 -1.70
CA LEU A 107 -27.10 -21.51 -0.53
C LEU A 107 -28.40 -22.31 -0.40
N LYS A 108 -28.83 -23.00 -1.47
CA LYS A 108 -30.02 -23.87 -1.41
C LYS A 108 -29.79 -25.02 -0.42
N PRO A 109 -30.84 -25.48 0.28
CA PRO A 109 -30.75 -26.69 1.08
C PRO A 109 -30.29 -27.89 0.24
N VAL A 110 -29.32 -28.66 0.74
CA VAL A 110 -28.79 -29.85 0.07
C VAL A 110 -28.96 -31.07 0.98
N GLU A 111 -29.33 -32.20 0.39
CA GLU A 111 -29.33 -33.51 1.05
C GLU A 111 -28.10 -34.30 0.58
N TYR A 112 -27.15 -34.54 1.47
CA TYR A 112 -26.05 -35.46 1.22
C TYR A 112 -26.49 -36.87 1.60
N GLY A 113 -26.47 -37.79 0.64
CA GLY A 113 -26.98 -39.15 0.80
C GLY A 113 -25.89 -40.22 0.78
N THR A 114 -26.22 -41.34 0.13
CA THR A 114 -25.43 -42.57 0.14
C THR A 114 -24.02 -42.43 -0.42
N ASP A 115 -23.82 -41.48 -1.33
CA ASP A 115 -22.54 -41.29 -2.01
C ASP A 115 -21.46 -40.75 -1.06
N LEU A 116 -21.85 -39.89 -0.12
CA LEU A 116 -20.95 -39.33 0.89
C LEU A 116 -20.67 -40.33 2.01
N PHE A 117 -21.71 -41.03 2.48
CA PHE A 117 -21.63 -41.85 3.70
C PHE A 117 -21.39 -43.34 3.46
N LYS A 118 -21.49 -43.81 2.20
CA LYS A 118 -21.43 -45.25 1.83
C LYS A 118 -22.38 -46.13 2.66
N ARG A 119 -23.49 -45.55 3.14
CA ARG A 119 -24.54 -46.21 3.93
C ARG A 119 -25.91 -45.83 3.37
N LYS A 120 -26.74 -46.84 3.03
CA LYS A 120 -28.06 -46.64 2.41
C LYS A 120 -29.05 -45.84 3.27
N ASN A 121 -28.87 -45.85 4.59
CA ASN A 121 -29.80 -45.27 5.55
C ASN A 121 -29.29 -43.99 6.22
N ALA A 122 -28.15 -43.47 5.77
CA ALA A 122 -27.52 -42.28 6.32
C ALA A 122 -27.70 -41.11 5.36
N LYS A 123 -28.15 -39.97 5.89
CA LYS A 123 -28.19 -38.72 5.13
C LYS A 123 -28.01 -37.49 6.01
N ALA A 124 -27.46 -36.42 5.44
CA ALA A 124 -27.32 -35.12 6.09
C ALA A 124 -28.09 -34.06 5.32
N ASN A 125 -29.03 -33.39 6.00
CA ASN A 125 -29.75 -32.24 5.44
C ASN A 125 -29.05 -30.97 5.88
N VAL A 126 -28.47 -30.24 4.94
CA VAL A 126 -27.66 -29.05 5.21
C VAL A 126 -28.37 -27.80 4.69
N LYS A 127 -28.49 -26.80 5.56
CA LYS A 127 -29.03 -25.47 5.25
C LYS A 127 -27.96 -24.42 5.53
N THR A 128 -27.78 -23.50 4.59
CA THR A 128 -26.83 -22.39 4.72
C THR A 128 -27.60 -21.07 4.71
N VAL A 129 -27.26 -20.17 5.64
CA VAL A 129 -27.79 -18.80 5.69
C VAL A 129 -26.61 -17.85 5.62
N MET A 130 -26.62 -16.95 4.64
CA MET A 130 -25.61 -15.92 4.46
C MET A 130 -26.10 -14.59 5.05
N THR A 131 -25.20 -13.83 5.67
CA THR A 131 -25.45 -12.47 6.12
C THR A 131 -24.25 -11.60 5.76
N VAL A 132 -24.50 -10.48 5.08
CA VAL A 132 -23.49 -9.49 4.72
C VAL A 132 -23.71 -8.24 5.58
N SER A 133 -22.67 -7.75 6.24
CA SER A 133 -22.66 -6.48 6.97
C SER A 133 -21.49 -5.61 6.49
N GLU A 134 -21.33 -4.42 7.06
CA GLU A 134 -20.19 -3.54 6.79
C GLU A 134 -18.84 -4.12 7.23
N THR A 135 -18.85 -5.05 8.18
CA THR A 135 -17.63 -5.55 8.84
C THR A 135 -17.42 -7.04 8.65
N GLU A 136 -18.43 -7.78 8.19
CA GLU A 136 -18.34 -9.23 8.04
C GLU A 136 -19.22 -9.79 6.92
N LEU A 137 -18.69 -10.82 6.26
CA LEU A 137 -19.44 -11.78 5.45
C LEU A 137 -19.56 -13.08 6.26
N LYS A 138 -20.77 -13.42 6.69
CA LYS A 138 -21.05 -14.50 7.64
C LYS A 138 -21.89 -15.60 7.00
N PHE A 139 -21.46 -16.85 7.16
CA PHE A 139 -22.18 -18.05 6.75
C PHE A 139 -22.55 -18.86 7.99
N THR A 140 -23.85 -19.07 8.20
CA THR A 140 -24.37 -19.98 9.22
C THR A 140 -24.77 -21.28 8.55
N ILE A 141 -24.07 -22.36 8.85
CA ILE A 141 -24.29 -23.68 8.28
C ILE A 141 -24.92 -24.55 9.36
N THR A 142 -26.11 -25.08 9.08
CA THR A 142 -26.82 -26.00 9.95
C THR A 142 -26.95 -27.33 9.22
N SER A 143 -26.42 -28.40 9.82
CA SER A 143 -26.48 -29.75 9.29
C SER A 143 -27.26 -30.66 10.23
N THR A 144 -28.25 -31.36 9.71
CA THR A 144 -29.02 -32.36 10.46
C THR A 144 -28.71 -33.74 9.90
N GLY A 145 -27.98 -34.55 10.67
CA GLY A 145 -27.68 -35.94 10.37
C GLY A 145 -28.83 -36.85 10.76
N ILE A 146 -29.19 -37.75 9.84
CA ILE A 146 -30.32 -38.65 9.97
C ILE A 146 -29.84 -40.08 9.69
N ILE A 147 -30.13 -41.00 10.60
CA ILE A 147 -29.89 -42.43 10.44
C ILE A 147 -31.20 -43.21 10.64
N LYS A 148 -31.57 -44.01 9.64
CA LYS A 148 -32.68 -44.97 9.73
C LYS A 148 -32.18 -46.34 10.18
N SER A 149 -32.84 -46.91 11.18
CA SER A 149 -32.65 -48.35 11.49
C SER A 149 -33.22 -49.19 10.35
N ASN A 150 -32.62 -50.36 10.08
CA ASN A 150 -33.14 -51.29 9.07
C ASN A 150 -34.55 -51.80 9.42
N ASP A 151 -34.89 -51.86 10.71
CA ASP A 151 -36.10 -52.53 11.21
C ASP A 151 -37.12 -51.58 11.87
N SER A 152 -36.94 -50.26 11.82
CA SER A 152 -37.87 -49.32 12.46
C SER A 152 -38.21 -48.10 11.61
N THR A 153 -39.45 -47.64 11.70
CA THR A 153 -39.92 -46.35 11.18
C THR A 153 -39.29 -45.14 11.89
N ASN A 154 -38.63 -45.36 13.03
CA ASN A 154 -38.03 -44.30 13.83
C ASN A 154 -36.67 -43.86 13.23
N GLU A 155 -36.61 -42.61 12.82
CA GLU A 155 -35.38 -41.91 12.43
C GLU A 155 -34.71 -41.32 13.68
N LYS A 156 -33.39 -41.51 13.85
CA LYS A 156 -32.62 -40.75 14.83
C LYS A 156 -32.02 -39.53 14.15
N LYS A 157 -32.09 -38.36 14.80
CA LYS A 157 -31.64 -37.08 14.26
C LYS A 157 -30.70 -36.38 15.24
N ARG A 158 -29.65 -35.76 14.70
CA ARG A 158 -28.77 -34.84 15.43
C ARG A 158 -28.48 -33.63 14.55
N THR A 159 -28.41 -32.46 15.17
CA THR A 159 -28.23 -31.20 14.47
C THR A 159 -27.01 -30.49 15.02
N VAL A 160 -26.09 -30.16 14.13
CA VAL A 160 -24.89 -29.37 14.43
C VAL A 160 -24.94 -28.07 13.64
N GLN A 161 -24.41 -27.01 14.24
CA GLN A 161 -24.33 -25.71 13.60
C GLN A 161 -22.91 -25.18 13.69
N SER A 162 -22.46 -24.51 12.63
CA SER A 162 -21.22 -23.76 12.60
C SER A 162 -21.46 -22.39 12.00
N VAL A 163 -20.66 -21.44 12.46
CA VAL A 163 -20.63 -20.08 11.94
C VAL A 163 -19.23 -19.84 11.40
N ASP A 164 -19.13 -19.67 10.09
CA ASP A 164 -17.90 -19.22 9.43
C ASP A 164 -18.06 -17.74 9.09
N SER A 165 -17.13 -16.92 9.55
CA SER A 165 -17.15 -15.48 9.29
C SER A 165 -15.86 -15.04 8.61
N TYR A 166 -15.99 -14.10 7.69
CA TYR A 166 -14.90 -13.43 7.04
C TYR A 166 -14.97 -11.94 7.38
N LYS A 167 -13.92 -11.41 7.99
CA LYS A 167 -13.82 -10.00 8.33
C LYS A 167 -13.64 -9.19 7.05
N LEU A 168 -14.55 -8.25 6.83
CA LEU A 168 -14.53 -7.28 5.74
C LEU A 168 -13.93 -5.98 6.28
N THR A 169 -12.81 -5.56 5.70
CA THR A 169 -12.19 -4.26 6.02
C THR A 169 -12.46 -3.32 4.86
N ILE A 170 -13.40 -2.38 5.02
CA ILE A 170 -13.69 -1.34 4.03
C ILE A 170 -13.01 -0.04 4.46
N THR A 171 -11.98 0.38 3.74
CA THR A 171 -11.34 1.67 3.94
C THR A 171 -11.83 2.61 2.86
N GLU A 172 -12.60 3.63 3.24
CA GLU A 172 -12.84 4.77 2.36
C GLU A 172 -11.50 5.48 2.20
N LYS A 173 -10.91 5.43 0.99
CA LYS A 173 -9.83 6.36 0.71
C LYS A 173 -10.46 7.75 0.78
N PRO A 174 -9.94 8.68 1.59
CA PRO A 174 -10.36 10.06 1.48
C PRO A 174 -10.27 10.45 0.01
N ALA A 175 -11.28 11.14 -0.52
CA ALA A 175 -11.22 11.67 -1.87
C ALA A 175 -9.85 12.35 -2.00
N GLU A 176 -9.02 11.90 -2.96
CA GLU A 176 -7.68 12.45 -3.16
C GLU A 176 -7.83 13.96 -3.10
N GLU A 177 -7.29 14.60 -2.05
CA GLU A 177 -7.57 16.01 -1.80
C GLU A 177 -7.05 16.77 -3.01
N GLU A 178 -7.96 17.27 -3.84
CA GLU A 178 -7.60 17.99 -5.05
C GLU A 178 -6.71 19.16 -4.66
N PHE A 179 -5.53 19.21 -5.28
CA PHE A 179 -4.58 20.30 -5.13
C PHE A 179 -5.31 21.62 -5.39
N SER A 180 -5.46 22.46 -4.37
CA SER A 180 -5.99 23.79 -4.62
C SER A 180 -4.89 24.67 -5.20
N PHE A 181 -5.20 25.41 -6.26
CA PHE A 181 -4.23 26.32 -6.89
C PHE A 181 -4.01 27.57 -6.05
N SER A 182 -2.76 28.04 -6.02
CA SER A 182 -2.45 29.38 -5.50
C SER A 182 -3.08 30.43 -6.40
N LYS A 183 -3.57 31.53 -5.81
CA LYS A 183 -4.03 32.71 -6.55
C LYS A 183 -2.89 33.68 -6.88
N TYR A 184 -1.70 33.42 -6.34
CA TYR A 184 -0.58 34.35 -6.31
C TYR A 184 0.65 33.75 -6.98
N ALA A 185 1.40 34.61 -7.68
CA ALA A 185 2.78 34.35 -8.08
C ALA A 185 3.67 34.14 -6.85
N ILE A 186 3.47 34.99 -5.84
CA ILE A 186 4.19 34.94 -4.58
C ILE A 186 3.20 35.11 -3.43
N HIS A 187 3.23 34.18 -2.48
CA HIS A 187 2.54 34.28 -1.20
C HIS A 187 3.58 34.27 -0.07
N ALA A 188 3.87 35.44 0.48
CA ALA A 188 4.79 35.59 1.61
C ALA A 188 4.00 35.56 2.93
N ILE A 189 4.38 34.71 3.88
CA ILE A 189 3.72 34.68 5.19
C ILE A 189 4.03 35.95 5.97
N ASN A 190 5.31 36.33 5.99
CA ASN A 190 5.83 37.46 6.75
C ASN A 190 6.33 38.58 5.82
N ASN A 191 7.52 38.43 5.23
CA ASN A 191 8.15 39.50 4.45
C ASN A 191 8.50 39.09 3.01
N LEU A 192 8.51 40.07 2.09
CA LEU A 192 9.00 39.94 0.71
C LEU A 192 10.03 41.05 0.44
N ASP A 193 11.32 40.73 0.52
CA ASP A 193 12.41 41.63 0.17
C ASP A 193 12.81 41.45 -1.31
N LEU A 194 12.92 42.55 -2.05
CA LEU A 194 13.21 42.54 -3.48
C LEU A 194 14.19 43.66 -3.81
N SER A 195 15.44 43.30 -4.08
CA SER A 195 16.53 44.24 -4.38
C SER A 195 16.88 44.30 -5.87
N ASN A 196 16.67 43.23 -6.63
CA ASN A 196 16.88 43.19 -8.08
C ASN A 196 16.24 41.92 -8.67
N GLY A 197 15.15 42.08 -9.43
CA GLY A 197 14.40 40.95 -9.99
C GLY A 197 13.06 41.34 -10.59
N SER A 198 12.41 40.38 -11.24
CA SER A 198 11.11 40.54 -11.89
C SER A 198 10.07 39.57 -11.34
N ILE A 199 8.86 40.07 -11.10
CA ILE A 199 7.71 39.23 -10.72
C ILE A 199 6.57 39.46 -11.71
N ILE A 200 5.97 38.39 -12.22
CA ILE A 200 4.79 38.42 -13.10
C ILE A 200 3.67 37.63 -12.43
N GLY A 201 2.59 38.31 -12.05
CA GLY A 201 1.40 37.74 -11.40
C GLY A 201 1.08 38.39 -10.05
N ASN A 202 0.03 37.91 -9.38
CA ASN A 202 -0.48 38.55 -8.16
C ASN A 202 0.38 38.24 -6.92
N LEU A 203 0.31 39.10 -5.91
CA LEU A 203 1.01 38.93 -4.63
C LEU A 203 0.01 38.71 -3.49
N GLY A 204 0.32 37.80 -2.58
CA GLY A 204 -0.43 37.53 -1.36
C GLY A 204 0.44 37.66 -0.12
N PHE A 205 -0.14 38.19 0.96
CA PHE A 205 0.51 38.34 2.26
C PHE A 205 -0.43 37.85 3.37
N SER A 206 0.08 37.06 4.30
CA SER A 206 -0.71 36.60 5.46
C SER A 206 -0.88 37.65 6.54
N GLY A 207 0.10 38.56 6.69
CA GLY A 207 0.02 39.69 7.62
C GLY A 207 -0.85 40.85 7.10
N PRO A 208 -1.21 41.79 7.99
CA PRO A 208 -1.89 43.02 7.61
C PRO A 208 -0.99 43.91 6.75
N GLN A 209 -1.61 44.81 6.00
CA GLN A 209 -0.88 45.87 5.31
C GLN A 209 -0.14 46.74 6.35
N PRO A 210 1.18 46.94 6.23
CA PRO A 210 1.92 47.84 7.12
C PRO A 210 1.33 49.25 7.12
N SER A 211 1.24 49.89 8.28
CA SER A 211 0.72 51.25 8.45
C SER A 211 1.64 52.32 7.84
N ASP A 212 2.95 52.05 7.86
CA ASP A 212 3.93 52.86 7.16
C ASP A 212 3.99 52.39 5.70
N ILE A 213 3.96 53.32 4.74
CA ILE A 213 4.13 53.09 3.29
C ILE A 213 5.55 52.56 2.96
N LYS A 214 6.26 51.97 3.93
CA LYS A 214 7.37 51.04 3.70
C LYS A 214 6.73 49.71 3.31
N TYR A 215 6.30 49.66 2.06
CA TYR A 215 5.84 48.43 1.43
C TYR A 215 6.86 47.32 1.66
N PRO A 216 6.45 46.03 1.67
CA PRO A 216 7.35 44.92 2.01
C PRO A 216 8.64 44.90 1.17
N PHE A 217 8.64 45.55 0.00
CA PHE A 217 9.80 45.92 -0.79
C PHE A 217 10.75 46.85 -0.01
N THR A 218 11.67 46.27 0.74
CA THR A 218 12.90 46.96 1.15
C THR A 218 13.85 47.02 -0.04
N SER A 219 13.50 47.80 -1.10
CA SER A 219 14.40 47.92 -2.25
C SER A 219 15.67 48.67 -1.84
N ASN A 220 16.73 47.93 -1.49
CA ASN A 220 17.97 48.53 -1.02
C ASN A 220 18.83 49.13 -2.15
N SER A 221 18.63 48.70 -3.41
CA SER A 221 19.19 49.30 -4.64
C SER A 221 19.02 48.31 -5.81
N GLY A 222 18.43 48.71 -6.95
CA GLY A 222 18.43 47.89 -8.18
C GLY A 222 17.18 48.02 -9.07
N SER A 223 17.25 47.46 -10.28
CA SER A 223 16.16 47.43 -11.25
C SER A 223 15.16 46.33 -10.89
N VAL A 224 14.07 46.72 -10.21
CA VAL A 224 12.96 45.82 -9.89
C VAL A 224 11.84 46.01 -10.91
N SER A 225 11.21 44.92 -11.37
CA SER A 225 10.00 44.98 -12.18
C SER A 225 8.90 44.09 -11.62
N TYR A 226 7.68 44.61 -11.58
CA TYR A 226 6.50 43.87 -11.16
C TYR A 226 5.41 44.03 -12.23
N THR A 227 4.76 42.95 -12.65
CA THR A 227 3.64 43.00 -13.59
C THR A 227 2.46 42.21 -13.02
N GLY A 228 1.39 42.91 -12.65
CA GLY A 228 0.18 42.30 -12.11
C GLY A 228 -0.65 41.58 -13.16
N SER A 229 -1.45 40.58 -12.76
CA SER A 229 -2.22 39.79 -13.73
C SER A 229 -3.44 40.51 -14.30
N THR A 230 -4.02 41.46 -13.55
CA THR A 230 -5.23 42.17 -13.97
C THR A 230 -4.92 43.44 -14.76
N SER A 231 -3.83 44.13 -14.40
CA SER A 231 -3.47 45.41 -15.00
C SER A 231 -2.61 45.27 -16.25
N GLY A 232 -1.80 44.20 -16.37
CA GLY A 232 -0.77 44.08 -17.41
C GLY A 232 0.32 45.18 -17.35
N THR A 233 0.18 46.12 -16.41
CA THR A 233 1.08 47.25 -16.22
C THR A 233 2.33 46.80 -15.50
N THR A 234 3.48 47.25 -16.00
CA THR A 234 4.77 47.01 -15.32
C THR A 234 5.07 48.17 -14.38
N TYR A 235 5.23 47.87 -13.10
CA TYR A 235 5.62 48.79 -12.04
C TYR A 235 7.13 48.68 -11.83
N ARG A 236 7.82 49.83 -11.81
CA ARG A 236 9.27 49.93 -11.55
C ARG A 236 9.50 50.95 -10.44
N PRO A 237 10.29 50.66 -9.40
CA PRO A 237 10.67 51.68 -8.43
C PRO A 237 11.67 52.66 -9.07
N CYS A 238 11.50 53.96 -8.79
CA CYS A 238 12.47 54.98 -9.19
C CYS A 238 13.78 54.77 -8.38
N SER A 239 14.88 54.52 -9.07
CA SER A 239 16.20 54.20 -8.47
C SER A 239 16.83 55.34 -7.66
N TRP A 240 16.34 56.58 -7.78
CA TRP A 240 16.97 57.80 -7.25
C TRP A 240 16.02 58.52 -6.28
N TRP A 241 15.71 57.86 -5.17
CA TRP A 241 15.11 58.49 -4.01
C TRP A 241 16.21 58.89 -3.04
N LYS A 242 16.63 60.15 -3.09
CA LYS A 242 17.01 60.81 -1.84
C LYS A 242 16.47 62.22 -1.65
N GLU A 243 16.35 63.10 -2.65
CA GLU A 243 15.97 64.50 -2.29
C GLU A 243 15.01 65.26 -3.23
N ASN A 244 14.81 64.88 -4.50
CA ASN A 244 14.14 65.80 -5.46
C ASN A 244 12.85 65.30 -6.14
N ASN A 245 12.07 64.40 -5.53
CA ASN A 245 10.63 64.15 -5.78
C ASN A 245 10.06 64.16 -7.23
N ILE A 246 10.88 64.04 -8.28
CA ILE A 246 10.46 64.16 -9.69
C ILE A 246 10.76 62.82 -10.37
N CYS A 247 9.88 61.84 -10.17
CA CYS A 247 9.69 60.81 -11.19
C CYS A 247 8.83 61.45 -12.28
N GLY A 248 9.46 62.22 -13.17
CA GLY A 248 8.78 63.05 -14.18
C GLY A 248 8.09 62.29 -15.31
N ASP A 249 7.92 60.98 -15.19
CA ASP A 249 7.34 60.13 -16.23
C ASP A 249 6.20 59.29 -15.65
N SER A 250 5.03 59.35 -16.29
CA SER A 250 3.79 58.67 -15.88
C SER A 250 3.87 57.15 -15.91
N SER A 251 4.98 56.61 -16.43
CA SER A 251 5.34 55.20 -16.46
C SER A 251 5.73 54.62 -15.09
N TYR A 252 6.04 55.46 -14.09
CA TYR A 252 6.38 55.03 -12.73
C TYR A 252 5.14 55.01 -11.83
N GLN A 253 4.33 53.96 -11.95
CA GLN A 253 3.25 53.73 -10.98
C GLN A 253 3.80 53.05 -9.72
N GLY A 254 3.49 53.61 -8.55
CA GLY A 254 3.81 52.99 -7.27
C GLY A 254 2.93 51.77 -7.00
N ILE A 255 3.38 50.90 -6.10
CA ILE A 255 2.62 49.71 -5.67
C ILE A 255 1.25 50.02 -5.03
N SER A 256 1.03 51.25 -4.55
CA SER A 256 -0.31 51.75 -4.20
C SER A 256 -1.32 51.54 -5.33
N THR A 257 -0.88 51.66 -6.59
CA THR A 257 -1.72 51.45 -7.76
C THR A 257 -1.96 49.96 -8.01
N ALA A 258 -0.96 49.10 -7.79
CA ALA A 258 -1.14 47.65 -7.84
C ALA A 258 -2.15 47.14 -6.79
N ILE A 259 -2.13 47.70 -5.58
CA ILE A 259 -3.13 47.40 -4.53
C ILE A 259 -4.53 47.80 -4.98
N LYS A 260 -4.71 49.02 -5.53
CA LYS A 260 -6.00 49.48 -6.07
C LYS A 260 -6.52 48.55 -7.18
N ASN A 261 -5.61 48.00 -7.98
CA ASN A 261 -5.93 47.07 -9.06
C ASN A 261 -6.17 45.63 -8.59
N LYS A 262 -6.14 45.35 -7.28
CA LYS A 262 -6.30 44.00 -6.69
C LYS A 262 -5.22 43.00 -7.12
N ASP A 263 -4.07 43.49 -7.59
CA ASP A 263 -2.93 42.62 -7.90
C ASP A 263 -2.16 42.20 -6.62
N VAL A 264 -2.43 42.86 -5.48
CA VAL A 264 -1.85 42.57 -4.16
C VAL A 264 -2.96 42.37 -3.12
N THR A 265 -2.89 41.28 -2.34
CA THR A 265 -3.83 40.97 -1.26
C THR A 265 -3.10 40.82 0.09
N PHE A 266 -3.63 41.43 1.15
CA PHE A 266 -3.16 41.31 2.53
C PHE A 266 -4.17 40.55 3.39
N ASN A 267 -3.74 40.07 4.57
CA ASN A 267 -4.55 39.26 5.49
C ASN A 267 -5.09 37.95 4.87
N ASP A 268 -4.39 37.39 3.87
CA ASP A 268 -4.73 36.07 3.34
C ASP A 268 -3.88 34.99 4.02
N SER A 269 -4.42 34.42 5.08
CA SER A 269 -3.82 33.28 5.79
C SER A 269 -4.15 31.92 5.13
N LYS A 270 -4.99 31.91 4.09
CA LYS A 270 -5.45 30.66 3.49
C LYS A 270 -4.34 30.07 2.61
N MET A 271 -3.71 29.01 3.11
CA MET A 271 -2.78 28.22 2.33
C MET A 271 -3.52 27.33 1.32
N PRO A 272 -2.90 27.00 0.17
CA PRO A 272 -3.41 25.93 -0.65
C PRO A 272 -3.39 24.62 0.14
N LYS A 273 -4.43 23.80 -0.07
CA LYS A 273 -4.42 22.41 0.35
C LYS A 273 -3.36 21.66 -0.46
N ILE A 274 -2.50 20.94 0.26
CA ILE A 274 -1.49 20.05 -0.28
C ILE A 274 -1.83 18.63 0.18
N PRO A 275 -1.51 17.57 -0.59
CA PRO A 275 -1.76 16.21 -0.14
C PRO A 275 -1.00 15.92 1.16
N ASP A 276 -1.47 14.95 1.93
CA ASP A 276 -0.73 14.47 3.09
C ASP A 276 0.62 13.86 2.67
N PHE A 277 1.63 14.03 3.53
CA PHE A 277 2.89 13.34 3.34
C PHE A 277 2.64 11.83 3.46
N PRO A 278 3.15 10.99 2.54
CA PRO A 278 2.86 9.55 2.56
C PRO A 278 3.69 8.80 3.62
N ILE A 279 3.57 9.21 4.88
CA ILE A 279 4.36 8.68 6.00
C ILE A 279 4.18 7.16 6.17
N ASN A 280 3.00 6.64 5.86
CA ASN A 280 2.69 5.21 5.88
C ASN A 280 3.40 4.39 4.79
N LYS A 281 3.96 5.04 3.76
CA LYS A 281 4.80 4.39 2.75
C LYS A 281 6.26 4.27 3.21
N PHE A 282 6.66 5.02 4.23
CA PHE A 282 7.95 4.82 4.89
C PHE A 282 7.85 3.60 5.80
N ILE A 283 8.46 2.52 5.35
CA ILE A 283 8.48 1.21 5.99
C ILE A 283 9.74 1.04 6.83
N SER A 284 9.68 0.21 7.87
CA SER A 284 10.88 -0.17 8.62
C SER A 284 11.78 -1.04 7.73
N LEU A 285 12.89 -0.45 7.25
CA LEU A 285 13.83 -1.15 6.38
C LEU A 285 14.55 -2.30 7.09
N ASN A 286 14.80 -2.19 8.39
CA ASN A 286 15.46 -3.24 9.18
C ASN A 286 14.62 -4.53 9.24
N ASP A 287 13.29 -4.40 9.35
CA ASP A 287 12.40 -5.55 9.49
C ASP A 287 12.25 -6.31 8.17
N ILE A 288 12.26 -5.59 7.06
CA ILE A 288 11.97 -6.15 5.73
C ILE A 288 13.25 -6.65 5.03
N THR A 289 14.40 -6.03 5.31
CA THR A 289 15.69 -6.46 4.72
C THR A 289 16.38 -7.57 5.50
N ASN A 290 15.93 -7.84 6.74
CA ASN A 290 16.43 -8.94 7.56
C ASN A 290 15.38 -10.05 7.80
N PRO A 291 14.81 -10.66 6.74
CA PRO A 291 13.92 -11.78 6.97
C PRO A 291 14.72 -12.94 7.54
N ASN A 292 14.20 -13.53 8.62
CA ASN A 292 14.68 -14.81 9.10
C ASN A 292 14.64 -15.81 7.94
N LEU A 293 15.71 -16.60 7.79
CA LEU A 293 15.73 -17.66 6.79
C LEU A 293 14.55 -18.59 7.04
N PRO A 294 13.70 -18.85 6.02
CA PRO A 294 12.56 -19.72 6.21
C PRO A 294 13.04 -21.16 6.44
N ASN A 295 12.34 -21.90 7.32
CA ASN A 295 12.70 -23.28 7.66
C ASN A 295 12.69 -24.25 6.46
N ASN A 296 12.02 -23.88 5.35
CA ASN A 296 11.85 -24.69 4.15
C ASN A 296 12.72 -24.24 2.97
N ILE A 297 13.93 -23.73 3.23
CA ILE A 297 14.84 -23.26 2.18
C ILE A 297 15.55 -24.42 1.46
N GLN A 298 15.43 -24.47 0.14
CA GLN A 298 16.13 -25.43 -0.72
C GLN A 298 17.52 -24.90 -1.07
N GLN A 299 18.53 -25.77 -1.18
CA GLN A 299 19.88 -25.37 -1.58
C GLN A 299 20.03 -25.41 -3.11
N GLY A 300 20.58 -24.34 -3.68
CA GLY A 300 20.81 -24.20 -5.12
C GLY A 300 19.51 -24.00 -5.93
N ILE A 301 19.69 -23.82 -7.24
CA ILE A 301 18.56 -23.74 -8.18
C ILE A 301 18.18 -25.17 -8.63
N PRO A 302 16.92 -25.60 -8.48
CA PRO A 302 16.51 -26.95 -8.86
C PRO A 302 16.68 -27.15 -10.37
N ASN A 303 17.07 -28.36 -10.78
CA ASN A 303 17.15 -28.74 -12.20
C ASN A 303 15.75 -29.05 -12.78
N LYS A 304 14.82 -28.11 -12.62
CA LYS A 304 13.44 -28.16 -13.11
C LYS A 304 13.18 -26.91 -13.95
N ASN A 305 12.44 -27.09 -15.04
CA ASN A 305 12.05 -26.02 -15.95
C ASN A 305 10.53 -26.14 -16.22
N PRO A 306 9.69 -25.22 -15.73
CA PRO A 306 10.05 -24.04 -14.95
C PRO A 306 10.54 -24.36 -13.53
N ILE A 307 11.31 -23.45 -12.94
CA ILE A 307 11.70 -23.49 -11.52
C ILE A 307 10.40 -23.40 -10.68
N PRO A 308 10.12 -24.37 -9.79
CA PRO A 308 8.92 -24.34 -8.96
C PRO A 308 8.87 -23.14 -8.01
N SER A 309 7.68 -22.84 -7.50
CA SER A 309 7.55 -21.83 -6.46
C SER A 309 8.27 -22.27 -5.18
N GLY A 310 9.00 -21.37 -4.52
CA GLY A 310 9.73 -21.73 -3.30
C GLY A 310 10.81 -20.75 -2.85
N ASN A 311 11.50 -21.14 -1.78
CA ASN A 311 12.62 -20.43 -1.19
C ASN A 311 13.93 -21.17 -1.51
N TYR A 312 14.89 -20.47 -2.11
CA TYR A 312 16.14 -21.06 -2.59
C TYR A 312 17.34 -20.29 -2.04
N LYS A 313 18.21 -20.96 -1.29
CA LYS A 313 19.53 -20.44 -0.91
C LYS A 313 20.46 -20.68 -2.08
N VAL A 314 20.89 -19.61 -2.73
CA VAL A 314 21.69 -19.68 -3.96
C VAL A 314 22.93 -18.79 -3.84
N SER A 315 23.91 -19.08 -4.68
CA SER A 315 25.12 -18.30 -4.88
C SER A 315 25.05 -17.59 -6.23
N THR A 316 25.96 -16.64 -6.48
CA THR A 316 26.07 -15.99 -7.80
C THR A 316 26.43 -16.97 -8.92
N GLN A 317 27.07 -18.10 -8.58
CA GLN A 317 27.43 -19.17 -9.52
C GLN A 317 26.20 -19.89 -10.08
N ASP A 318 25.11 -19.97 -9.31
CA ASP A 318 23.88 -20.64 -9.75
C ASP A 318 23.21 -19.89 -10.91
N PHE A 319 23.51 -18.59 -11.06
CA PHE A 319 23.02 -17.75 -12.17
C PHE A 319 23.92 -17.80 -13.41
N TYR A 320 24.91 -18.69 -13.46
CA TYR A 320 25.80 -18.81 -14.63
C TYR A 320 25.16 -19.54 -15.82
N LYS A 321 23.97 -20.10 -15.64
CA LYS A 321 23.16 -20.59 -16.76
C LYS A 321 22.64 -19.40 -17.56
N ASN A 322 22.74 -19.48 -18.89
CA ASN A 322 22.40 -18.37 -19.80
C ASN A 322 20.96 -17.83 -19.64
N SER A 323 20.04 -18.66 -19.14
CA SER A 323 18.69 -18.24 -18.75
C SER A 323 18.11 -19.12 -17.64
N LEU A 324 17.30 -18.51 -16.78
CA LEU A 324 16.46 -19.18 -15.79
C LEU A 324 15.01 -18.96 -16.19
N ASN A 325 14.18 -20.01 -16.15
CA ASN A 325 12.76 -19.90 -16.44
C ASN A 325 11.96 -20.29 -15.21
N ILE A 326 11.14 -19.37 -14.70
CA ILE A 326 10.27 -19.60 -13.54
C ILE A 326 8.80 -19.84 -13.94
N GLY A 327 8.45 -19.68 -15.22
CA GLY A 327 7.07 -19.78 -15.69
C GLY A 327 6.16 -18.82 -14.93
N LYS A 328 5.11 -19.33 -14.28
CA LYS A 328 4.19 -18.54 -13.44
C LYS A 328 4.50 -18.65 -11.93
N ASN A 329 5.63 -19.25 -11.57
CA ASN A 329 5.98 -19.54 -10.18
C ASN A 329 6.55 -18.34 -9.46
N ASN A 330 6.25 -18.20 -8.18
CA ASN A 330 6.85 -17.17 -7.32
C ASN A 330 8.12 -17.73 -6.67
N VAL A 331 9.25 -17.06 -6.88
CA VAL A 331 10.57 -17.59 -6.49
C VAL A 331 11.30 -16.57 -5.60
N ASN A 332 11.77 -17.05 -4.45
CA ASN A 332 12.55 -16.27 -3.50
C ASN A 332 13.99 -16.77 -3.49
N PHE A 333 14.93 -15.93 -3.90
CA PHE A 333 16.36 -16.21 -3.86
C PHE A 333 17.00 -15.55 -2.64
N TYR A 334 17.69 -16.34 -1.82
CA TYR A 334 18.48 -15.88 -0.68
C TYR A 334 19.95 -16.03 -1.03
N ILE A 335 20.63 -14.90 -1.17
CA ILE A 335 22.01 -14.79 -1.66
C ILE A 335 22.81 -14.00 -0.64
N GLU A 336 23.88 -14.54 -0.09
CA GLU A 336 24.66 -13.79 0.91
C GLU A 336 25.20 -12.46 0.32
N LYS A 337 25.89 -12.55 -0.81
CA LYS A 337 26.40 -11.41 -1.58
C LYS A 337 25.94 -11.53 -3.03
N ALA A 338 24.97 -10.71 -3.45
CA ALA A 338 24.44 -10.68 -4.81
C ALA A 338 25.32 -9.82 -5.73
N ASP A 339 26.55 -10.28 -5.96
CA ASP A 339 27.56 -9.61 -6.77
C ASP A 339 27.62 -10.23 -8.17
N PHE A 340 26.99 -9.56 -9.13
CA PHE A 340 26.71 -10.11 -10.46
C PHE A 340 27.59 -9.52 -11.56
N ASP A 341 28.73 -8.93 -11.22
CA ASP A 341 29.61 -8.25 -12.16
C ASP A 341 30.01 -9.10 -13.38
N TYR A 342 30.10 -8.45 -14.55
CA TYR A 342 30.57 -9.01 -15.83
C TYR A 342 29.71 -10.09 -16.49
N ARG A 343 28.49 -10.37 -16.01
CA ARG A 343 27.65 -11.42 -16.60
C ARG A 343 26.23 -10.98 -16.93
N ASP A 344 25.72 -11.44 -18.06
CA ASP A 344 24.32 -11.26 -18.38
C ASP A 344 23.48 -12.33 -17.68
N ILE A 345 22.43 -11.91 -17.00
CA ILE A 345 21.49 -12.77 -16.29
C ILE A 345 20.12 -12.57 -16.93
N ASN A 346 19.51 -13.65 -17.38
CA ASN A 346 18.19 -13.63 -17.99
C ASN A 346 17.25 -14.49 -17.15
N ILE A 347 16.16 -13.91 -16.66
CA ILE A 347 15.10 -14.64 -15.97
C ILE A 347 13.78 -14.44 -16.69
N GLU A 348 13.20 -15.52 -17.18
CA GLU A 348 11.96 -15.57 -17.95
C GLU A 348 10.80 -16.06 -17.09
N GLY A 349 9.64 -15.40 -17.20
CA GLY A 349 8.42 -15.82 -16.51
C GLY A 349 7.48 -14.66 -16.21
N GLU A 350 6.30 -14.98 -15.69
CA GLU A 350 5.31 -14.00 -15.22
C GLU A 350 5.23 -13.96 -13.68
N GLY A 351 5.91 -14.88 -13.01
CA GLY A 351 5.92 -14.98 -11.57
C GLY A 351 6.65 -13.82 -10.89
N ASN A 352 6.44 -13.67 -9.58
CA ASN A 352 7.17 -12.68 -8.79
C ASN A 352 8.52 -13.24 -8.36
N ILE A 353 9.53 -12.39 -8.41
CA ILE A 353 10.88 -12.73 -7.96
C ILE A 353 11.23 -11.85 -6.77
N SER A 354 11.68 -12.47 -5.69
CA SER A 354 12.27 -11.78 -4.55
C SER A 354 13.73 -12.16 -4.40
N ILE A 355 14.62 -11.19 -4.23
CA ILE A 355 16.04 -11.40 -3.96
C ILE A 355 16.36 -10.82 -2.59
N PHE A 356 16.82 -11.66 -1.67
CA PHE A 356 17.25 -11.29 -0.34
C PHE A 356 18.77 -11.41 -0.24
N SER A 357 19.45 -10.33 0.15
CA SER A 357 20.91 -10.35 0.26
C SER A 357 21.48 -9.41 1.31
N ASN A 358 22.74 -9.62 1.71
CA ASN A 358 23.44 -8.66 2.56
C ASN A 358 23.85 -7.43 1.74
N SER A 359 24.23 -7.64 0.47
CA SER A 359 24.54 -6.56 -0.48
C SER A 359 24.23 -7.00 -1.89
N PHE A 360 23.86 -6.04 -2.74
CA PHE A 360 23.65 -6.23 -4.17
C PHE A 360 24.57 -5.30 -4.95
N SER A 361 25.36 -5.84 -5.87
CA SER A 361 26.25 -5.06 -6.73
C SER A 361 26.22 -5.56 -8.17
N LYS A 362 26.22 -4.60 -9.10
CA LYS A 362 26.37 -4.84 -10.54
C LYS A 362 27.07 -3.66 -11.21
N GLY A 363 28.20 -3.89 -11.86
CA GLY A 363 29.06 -2.88 -12.48
C GLY A 363 29.12 -2.94 -14.01
N SER A 364 28.76 -4.07 -14.63
CA SER A 364 28.74 -4.23 -16.10
C SER A 364 27.85 -5.39 -16.49
N GLY A 365 27.23 -5.36 -17.69
CA GLY A 365 26.32 -6.40 -18.18
C GLY A 365 24.86 -6.22 -17.75
N ASN A 366 23.99 -7.08 -18.27
CA ASN A 366 22.54 -6.98 -18.14
C ASN A 366 21.98 -7.94 -17.09
N ILE A 367 20.95 -7.51 -16.37
CA ILE A 367 20.07 -8.39 -15.59
C ILE A 367 18.66 -8.14 -16.13
N ASN A 368 18.17 -9.07 -16.95
CA ASN A 368 16.91 -8.97 -17.64
C ASN A 368 15.87 -9.89 -16.98
N PHE A 369 14.76 -9.31 -16.54
CA PHE A 369 13.62 -10.02 -16.00
C PHE A 369 12.43 -9.86 -16.97
N PHE A 370 12.22 -10.86 -17.80
CA PHE A 370 11.19 -10.84 -18.84
C PHE A 370 9.84 -11.25 -18.25
N GLY A 371 8.92 -10.29 -18.11
CA GLY A 371 7.54 -10.54 -17.63
C GLY A 371 7.35 -10.49 -16.11
N ASN A 372 8.43 -10.46 -15.32
CA ASN A 372 8.36 -10.59 -13.87
C ASN A 372 8.26 -9.23 -13.15
N SER A 373 7.58 -9.19 -12.00
CA SER A 373 7.80 -8.14 -10.99
C SER A 373 8.92 -8.57 -10.04
N ILE A 374 9.73 -7.62 -9.60
CA ILE A 374 10.94 -7.89 -8.81
C ILE A 374 10.89 -7.12 -7.50
N ASN A 375 11.23 -7.80 -6.42
CA ASN A 375 11.54 -7.20 -5.14
C ASN A 375 12.98 -7.53 -4.75
N ILE A 376 13.79 -6.52 -4.47
CA ILE A 376 15.18 -6.69 -4.05
C ILE A 376 15.33 -6.14 -2.65
N TYR A 377 15.74 -6.98 -1.73
CA TYR A 377 15.91 -6.69 -0.31
C TYR A 377 17.39 -6.83 0.05
N THR A 378 17.99 -5.72 0.51
CA THR A 378 19.42 -5.63 0.85
C THR A 378 19.61 -5.10 2.26
N LYS A 379 20.30 -5.86 3.13
CA LYS A 379 20.62 -5.41 4.50
C LYS A 379 21.62 -4.26 4.52
N GLY A 380 22.53 -4.24 3.56
CA GLY A 380 23.48 -3.16 3.33
C GLY A 380 23.16 -2.46 2.02
N ASN A 381 24.17 -2.34 1.17
CA ASN A 381 24.10 -1.51 -0.02
C ASN A 381 23.48 -2.23 -1.22
N PHE A 382 22.69 -1.48 -1.98
CA PHE A 382 22.33 -1.78 -3.36
C PHE A 382 23.11 -0.85 -4.28
N SER A 383 23.92 -1.40 -5.19
CA SER A 383 24.74 -0.61 -6.12
C SER A 383 24.61 -1.07 -7.57
N LEU A 384 24.26 -0.13 -8.44
CA LEU A 384 24.39 -0.26 -9.89
C LEU A 384 25.45 0.73 -10.36
N SER A 385 26.53 0.25 -10.96
CA SER A 385 27.65 1.08 -11.42
C SER A 385 28.06 0.74 -12.85
N GLY A 386 29.04 1.47 -13.38
CA GLY A 386 29.65 1.21 -14.70
C GLY A 386 28.62 1.17 -15.82
N SER A 387 28.50 0.05 -16.54
CA SER A 387 27.55 -0.14 -17.66
C SER A 387 26.46 -1.18 -17.33
N ALA A 388 26.19 -1.37 -16.04
CA ALA A 388 25.17 -2.29 -15.56
C ALA A 388 23.76 -1.91 -16.04
N ILE A 389 22.97 -2.88 -16.49
CA ILE A 389 21.57 -2.64 -16.85
C ILE A 389 20.66 -3.58 -16.08
N LEU A 390 19.66 -3.05 -15.37
CA LEU A 390 18.60 -3.80 -14.72
C LEU A 390 17.27 -3.55 -15.47
N LYS A 391 16.67 -4.61 -16.01
CA LYS A 391 15.40 -4.53 -16.75
C LYS A 391 14.32 -5.40 -16.14
N SER A 392 13.09 -4.88 -16.06
CA SER A 392 11.89 -5.66 -15.78
C SER A 392 10.78 -5.21 -16.72
N ALA A 393 9.86 -6.08 -17.12
CA ALA A 393 8.67 -5.67 -17.87
C ALA A 393 7.52 -5.15 -16.98
N ASN A 394 7.60 -5.37 -15.66
CA ASN A 394 6.57 -4.98 -14.69
C ASN A 394 7.17 -4.06 -13.63
N ASN A 395 6.96 -4.33 -12.34
CA ASN A 395 7.38 -3.42 -11.27
C ASN A 395 8.75 -3.83 -10.71
N ILE A 396 9.57 -2.85 -10.37
CA ILE A 396 10.81 -3.04 -9.63
C ILE A 396 10.67 -2.34 -8.27
N ASN A 397 10.83 -3.09 -7.19
CA ASN A 397 10.89 -2.56 -5.84
C ASN A 397 12.26 -2.87 -5.24
N ILE A 398 12.94 -1.85 -4.75
CA ILE A 398 14.28 -1.97 -4.15
C ILE A 398 14.21 -1.45 -2.72
N TYR A 399 14.64 -2.28 -1.78
CA TYR A 399 14.68 -2.02 -0.36
C TYR A 399 16.12 -2.17 0.11
N SER A 400 16.77 -1.07 0.47
CA SER A 400 18.15 -1.04 0.96
C SER A 400 18.22 -0.41 2.33
N ALA A 401 18.62 -1.19 3.34
CA ALA A 401 18.67 -0.67 4.71
C ALA A 401 19.81 0.33 4.95
N ASP A 402 20.84 0.37 4.09
CA ASP A 402 21.90 1.38 4.14
C ASP A 402 21.86 2.35 2.94
N GLU A 403 22.46 1.99 1.80
CA GLU A 403 22.55 2.88 0.64
C GLU A 403 22.09 2.24 -0.67
N PHE A 404 21.17 2.93 -1.34
CA PHE A 404 20.93 2.77 -2.76
C PHE A 404 21.88 3.71 -3.51
N SER A 405 22.71 3.15 -4.37
CA SER A 405 23.61 3.90 -5.23
C SER A 405 23.43 3.49 -6.70
N GLN A 406 23.32 4.47 -7.58
CA GLN A 406 23.42 4.27 -9.02
C GLN A 406 24.49 5.21 -9.55
N SER A 407 25.47 4.74 -10.31
CA SER A 407 26.57 5.57 -10.83
C SER A 407 27.09 5.06 -12.17
N GLY A 408 27.89 5.87 -12.85
CA GLY A 408 28.31 5.59 -14.22
C GLY A 408 27.11 5.51 -15.17
N SER A 409 27.29 4.88 -16.32
CA SER A 409 26.23 4.56 -17.29
C SER A 409 25.29 3.44 -16.81
N GLY A 410 25.18 3.21 -15.50
CA GLY A 410 24.24 2.26 -14.92
C GLY A 410 22.81 2.65 -15.29
N HIS A 411 22.01 1.66 -15.68
CA HIS A 411 20.68 1.88 -16.25
C HIS A 411 19.62 0.98 -15.58
N ILE A 412 18.50 1.57 -15.16
CA ILE A 412 17.28 0.82 -14.81
C ILE A 412 16.22 1.12 -15.86
N SER A 413 15.66 0.12 -16.53
CA SER A 413 14.82 0.36 -17.70
C SER A 413 13.65 -0.60 -17.86
N ASN A 414 12.68 -0.19 -18.68
CA ASN A 414 11.55 -0.97 -19.21
C ASN A 414 10.51 -1.40 -18.19
N ALA A 415 10.68 -1.05 -16.91
CA ALA A 415 9.70 -1.33 -15.88
C ALA A 415 8.54 -0.33 -15.94
N LYS A 416 7.36 -0.81 -15.55
CA LYS A 416 6.16 0.01 -15.38
C LYS A 416 6.39 1.02 -14.27
N ASN A 417 6.70 0.51 -13.07
CA ASN A 417 6.96 1.33 -11.90
C ASN A 417 8.29 0.95 -11.26
N LEU A 418 9.00 1.95 -10.74
CA LEU A 418 10.17 1.78 -9.89
C LEU A 418 9.89 2.40 -8.52
N ASN A 419 10.04 1.61 -7.46
CA ASN A 419 9.99 2.10 -6.09
C ASN A 419 11.32 1.81 -5.40
N ILE A 420 11.97 2.85 -4.88
CA ILE A 420 13.23 2.73 -4.14
C ILE A 420 12.98 3.19 -2.70
N TYR A 421 13.29 2.33 -1.74
CA TYR A 421 13.25 2.63 -0.31
C TYR A 421 14.67 2.45 0.23
N SER A 422 15.28 3.53 0.71
CA SER A 422 16.64 3.45 1.22
C SER A 422 16.98 4.50 2.26
N ASN A 423 17.80 4.14 3.24
CA ASN A 423 18.25 5.08 4.25
C ASN A 423 19.05 6.23 3.60
N LYS A 424 19.97 5.89 2.69
CA LYS A 424 20.70 6.83 1.84
C LYS A 424 20.39 6.56 0.37
N VAL A 425 20.20 7.62 -0.41
CA VAL A 425 20.00 7.53 -1.86
C VAL A 425 21.04 8.40 -2.56
N THR A 426 21.89 7.79 -3.37
CA THR A 426 22.93 8.46 -4.14
C THR A 426 22.82 8.14 -5.62
N PHE A 427 22.50 9.16 -6.43
CA PHE A 427 22.67 9.09 -7.87
C PHE A 427 23.97 9.76 -8.26
N GLY A 428 24.95 8.96 -8.66
CA GLY A 428 26.23 9.30 -9.26
C GLY A 428 26.11 9.94 -10.65
N SER A 429 27.25 10.15 -11.30
CA SER A 429 27.27 10.70 -12.66
C SER A 429 26.75 9.69 -13.69
N SER A 430 26.05 10.19 -14.72
CA SER A 430 25.61 9.48 -15.94
C SER A 430 24.57 8.37 -15.75
N SER A 431 23.86 8.38 -14.62
CA SER A 431 22.85 7.36 -14.30
C SER A 431 21.52 7.61 -15.00
N THR A 432 20.94 6.58 -15.60
CA THR A 432 19.66 6.71 -16.34
C THR A 432 18.59 5.78 -15.77
N MET A 433 17.37 6.27 -15.58
CA MET A 433 16.19 5.49 -15.24
C MET A 433 15.09 5.76 -16.28
N ASN A 434 14.59 4.70 -16.93
CA ASN A 434 13.57 4.79 -17.99
C ASN A 434 12.36 3.90 -17.65
N MET A 435 11.34 4.48 -17.01
CA MET A 435 10.10 3.79 -16.64
C MET A 435 8.94 4.20 -17.55
N THR A 436 7.96 3.32 -17.75
CA THR A 436 6.78 3.65 -18.58
C THR A 436 5.67 4.38 -17.82
N GLU A 437 5.60 4.20 -16.49
CA GLU A 437 4.61 4.85 -15.64
C GLU A 437 5.29 5.75 -14.59
N LYS A 438 5.63 5.22 -13.40
CA LYS A 438 6.04 6.03 -12.25
C LYS A 438 7.41 5.66 -11.68
N VAL A 439 8.10 6.65 -11.12
CA VAL A 439 9.27 6.47 -10.25
C VAL A 439 8.95 7.08 -8.89
N ASN A 440 9.04 6.27 -7.83
CA ASN A 440 8.93 6.75 -6.46
C ASN A 440 10.22 6.44 -5.69
N ILE A 441 10.78 7.46 -5.05
CA ILE A 441 12.01 7.35 -4.25
C ILE A 441 11.67 7.80 -2.82
N PHE A 442 11.93 6.93 -1.86
CA PHE A 442 11.72 7.16 -0.43
C PHE A 442 13.08 7.13 0.27
N ALA A 443 13.62 8.32 0.56
CA ALA A 443 14.92 8.51 1.20
C ALA A 443 14.75 8.94 2.67
N TYR A 444 15.44 8.28 3.59
CA TYR A 444 15.15 8.45 5.03
C TYR A 444 16.12 9.40 5.73
N ASP A 445 17.41 9.37 5.38
CA ASP A 445 18.45 10.15 6.08
C ASP A 445 19.30 10.99 5.13
N SER A 446 19.69 10.45 3.97
CA SER A 446 20.51 11.18 2.99
C SER A 446 19.97 11.07 1.57
N LEU A 447 20.02 12.18 0.84
CA LEU A 447 19.66 12.26 -0.57
C LEU A 447 20.72 13.07 -1.34
N LYS A 448 21.33 12.43 -2.33
CA LYS A 448 22.32 13.04 -3.23
C LYS A 448 21.93 12.81 -4.70
N LEU A 449 21.68 13.89 -5.42
CA LEU A 449 21.36 13.90 -6.85
C LEU A 449 22.50 14.58 -7.63
N ASN A 450 23.24 13.83 -8.44
CA ASN A 450 24.30 14.40 -9.27
C ASN A 450 23.82 14.84 -10.67
N ASN A 451 24.60 15.73 -11.26
CA ASN A 451 24.30 16.58 -12.42
C ASN A 451 24.07 15.92 -13.78
N THR A 452 24.15 14.60 -13.88
CA THR A 452 24.01 13.84 -15.13
C THR A 452 23.06 12.66 -14.97
N THR A 453 22.27 12.68 -13.91
CA THR A 453 21.19 11.71 -13.71
C THR A 453 20.03 12.06 -14.62
N THR A 454 19.49 11.10 -15.36
CA THR A 454 18.30 11.25 -16.19
C THR A 454 17.21 10.29 -15.71
N ILE A 455 16.02 10.83 -15.46
CA ILE A 455 14.85 10.09 -15.00
C ILE A 455 13.71 10.35 -15.97
N ASN A 456 13.39 9.35 -16.78
CA ASN A 456 12.29 9.40 -17.74
C ASN A 456 11.14 8.53 -17.22
N SER A 457 10.01 9.16 -16.93
CA SER A 457 8.75 8.50 -16.55
C SER A 457 7.58 9.48 -16.77
N LYS A 458 6.34 9.01 -16.68
CA LYS A 458 5.17 9.92 -16.69
C LYS A 458 5.11 10.75 -15.41
N GLU A 459 5.57 10.19 -14.30
CA GLU A 459 5.55 10.84 -12.99
C GLU A 459 6.74 10.36 -12.14
N THR A 460 7.54 11.31 -11.64
CA THR A 460 8.61 11.02 -10.68
C THR A 460 8.36 11.74 -9.38
N ASN A 461 8.35 11.01 -8.27
CA ASN A 461 8.16 11.53 -6.93
C ASN A 461 9.35 11.15 -6.04
N ILE A 462 9.92 12.13 -5.35
CA ILE A 462 10.98 11.94 -4.37
C ILE A 462 10.47 12.45 -3.02
N TYR A 463 10.32 11.50 -2.10
CA TYR A 463 9.93 11.72 -0.72
C TYR A 463 11.15 11.63 0.18
N TYR A 464 11.34 12.61 1.05
CA TYR A 464 12.51 12.68 1.93
C TYR A 464 12.13 13.03 3.37
N THR A 465 12.55 12.20 4.33
CA THR A 465 12.30 12.37 5.77
C THR A 465 13.55 12.69 6.57
N GLY A 466 14.70 12.93 5.93
CA GLY A 466 15.91 13.27 6.65
C GLY A 466 15.92 14.73 7.13
N ASN A 467 16.75 15.01 8.13
CA ASN A 467 16.95 16.36 8.69
C ASN A 467 18.16 17.09 8.06
N ASN A 468 18.91 16.39 7.23
CA ASN A 468 20.08 16.92 6.54
C ASN A 468 19.65 17.56 5.22
N LYS A 469 20.34 18.60 4.79
CA LYS A 469 20.01 19.24 3.50
C LYS A 469 20.41 18.28 2.38
N PRO A 470 19.50 17.89 1.46
CA PRO A 470 19.86 17.09 0.29
C PRO A 470 20.91 17.79 -0.57
N THR A 471 21.82 17.01 -1.15
CA THR A 471 22.82 17.53 -2.08
C THR A 471 22.33 17.34 -3.49
N ILE A 472 21.98 18.43 -4.17
CA ILE A 472 21.66 18.42 -5.60
C ILE A 472 22.77 19.21 -6.30
N ASN A 473 23.53 18.54 -7.16
CA ASN A 473 24.66 19.16 -7.84
C ASN A 473 24.23 19.81 -9.17
N GLY A 474 24.93 20.89 -9.53
CA GLY A 474 24.62 21.73 -10.69
C GLY A 474 24.63 21.01 -12.03
N GLY A 475 23.54 21.12 -12.80
CA GLY A 475 23.33 20.45 -14.10
C GLY A 475 22.24 19.36 -14.09
N PHE A 476 21.68 19.03 -12.91
CA PHE A 476 20.54 18.13 -12.82
C PHE A 476 19.30 18.76 -13.50
N GLU A 477 18.82 18.12 -14.57
CA GLU A 477 17.68 18.57 -15.38
C GLU A 477 16.65 17.45 -15.51
N ASN A 478 15.61 17.45 -14.66
CA ASN A 478 14.59 16.40 -14.66
C ASN A 478 13.20 16.91 -14.25
N ALA A 479 12.18 16.19 -14.72
CA ALA A 479 10.80 16.39 -14.29
C ALA A 479 10.51 15.58 -13.02
N VAL A 480 10.58 16.21 -11.84
CA VAL A 480 10.45 15.53 -10.54
C VAL A 480 9.62 16.36 -9.56
N ASN A 481 8.72 15.69 -8.84
CA ASN A 481 8.08 16.23 -7.65
C ASN A 481 8.95 15.92 -6.43
N LEU A 482 9.22 16.94 -5.63
CA LEU A 482 9.97 16.82 -4.38
C LEU A 482 9.04 17.11 -3.21
N ASP A 483 8.93 16.19 -2.26
CA ASP A 483 8.16 16.38 -1.03
C ASP A 483 9.02 16.01 0.18
N PHE A 484 9.47 17.03 0.91
CA PHE A 484 10.41 16.89 2.02
C PHE A 484 9.71 17.24 3.33
N LEU A 485 9.76 16.29 4.26
CA LEU A 485 9.05 16.42 5.53
C LEU A 485 9.73 17.42 6.47
N TYR A 486 11.06 17.37 6.58
CA TYR A 486 11.81 18.17 7.57
C TYR A 486 12.88 19.08 6.98
N ALA A 487 13.61 18.64 5.94
CA ALA A 487 14.78 19.36 5.47
C ALA A 487 14.47 20.50 4.48
N PRO A 488 15.27 21.58 4.49
CA PRO A 488 15.31 22.54 3.40
C PRO A 488 16.05 21.97 2.18
N ILE A 489 16.04 22.71 1.08
CA ILE A 489 16.74 22.39 -0.18
C ILE A 489 17.55 23.60 -0.66
N ASP A 490 18.71 23.34 -1.27
CA ASP A 490 19.42 24.34 -2.07
C ASP A 490 19.39 23.91 -3.55
N ILE A 491 19.00 24.85 -4.41
CA ILE A 491 18.91 24.70 -5.86
C ILE A 491 19.87 25.71 -6.47
N ASN A 492 21.11 25.29 -6.68
CA ASN A 492 22.20 26.14 -7.16
C ASN A 492 22.92 25.52 -8.38
N GLY A 493 23.83 26.27 -8.99
CA GLY A 493 24.70 25.74 -10.05
C GLY A 493 23.97 25.37 -11.35
N GLY A 494 22.90 26.08 -11.72
CA GLY A 494 22.20 25.87 -12.99
C GLY A 494 21.30 24.64 -13.02
N ILE A 495 20.79 24.18 -11.86
CA ILE A 495 19.80 23.10 -11.78
C ILE A 495 18.51 23.52 -12.49
N LYS A 496 17.89 22.57 -13.21
CA LYS A 496 16.59 22.77 -13.86
C LYS A 496 15.59 21.71 -13.40
N LEU A 497 14.63 22.10 -12.58
CA LEU A 497 13.59 21.17 -12.11
C LEU A 497 12.26 21.50 -12.76
N SER A 498 11.52 20.47 -13.15
CA SER A 498 10.12 20.60 -13.57
C SER A 498 9.22 19.73 -12.72
N GLY A 499 8.39 20.31 -11.87
CA GLY A 499 7.55 19.55 -10.93
C GLY A 499 7.30 20.33 -9.65
N ASN A 500 6.42 19.82 -8.79
CA ASN A 500 6.07 20.52 -7.55
C ASN A 500 7.16 20.32 -6.50
N ILE A 501 7.44 21.37 -5.73
CA ILE A 501 8.40 21.30 -4.63
C ILE A 501 7.64 21.64 -3.34
N ILE A 502 7.59 20.71 -2.41
CA ILE A 502 6.85 20.81 -1.15
C ILE A 502 7.85 20.60 -0.01
N LEU A 503 8.00 21.61 0.84
CA LEU A 503 8.86 21.60 2.02
C LEU A 503 7.98 21.87 3.24
N ARG A 504 7.73 20.84 4.04
CA ARG A 504 6.71 20.89 5.12
C ARG A 504 7.23 21.50 6.41
N GLY A 505 8.49 21.20 6.76
CA GLY A 505 9.15 21.76 7.94
C GLY A 505 8.46 21.33 9.25
N ASP A 506 8.08 20.06 9.37
CA ASP A 506 7.31 19.57 10.52
C ASP A 506 8.13 19.41 11.82
N ASN A 507 9.43 19.71 11.77
CA ASN A 507 10.30 19.80 12.94
C ASN A 507 10.76 21.25 13.17
N ASP A 508 10.92 21.64 14.45
CA ASP A 508 11.35 23.00 14.87
C ASP A 508 12.86 23.25 14.67
N ILE A 509 13.49 22.58 13.72
CA ILE A 509 14.95 22.61 13.56
C ILE A 509 15.35 23.96 12.94
N ALA A 510 16.43 24.53 13.50
CA ALA A 510 17.07 25.80 13.15
C ALA A 510 17.59 25.96 11.70
N LYS A 511 17.14 25.12 10.74
CA LYS A 511 17.54 25.15 9.32
C LYS A 511 16.38 25.66 8.46
N LYS A 512 16.10 26.96 8.52
CA LYS A 512 14.94 27.59 7.86
C LYS A 512 15.22 28.13 6.46
N ASP A 513 16.44 28.02 5.93
CA ASP A 513 16.78 28.70 4.67
C ASP A 513 16.82 27.76 3.47
N VAL A 514 16.06 28.13 2.45
CA VAL A 514 16.03 27.56 1.09
C VAL A 514 16.74 28.54 0.18
N ARG A 515 17.68 28.07 -0.65
CA ARG A 515 18.42 28.94 -1.58
C ARG A 515 18.21 28.50 -3.01
N ILE A 516 17.87 29.44 -3.88
CA ILE A 516 17.74 29.24 -5.33
C ILE A 516 18.69 30.23 -6.01
N SER A 517 19.71 29.75 -6.71
CA SER A 517 20.76 30.63 -7.25
C SER A 517 21.47 30.11 -8.49
N GLY A 518 22.32 30.94 -9.10
CA GLY A 518 23.26 30.54 -10.15
C GLY A 518 22.59 30.15 -11.46
N GLY A 519 21.60 30.94 -11.91
CA GLY A 519 20.84 30.68 -13.13
C GLY A 519 19.97 29.41 -13.09
N SER A 520 19.75 28.83 -11.91
CA SER A 520 18.87 27.68 -11.75
C SER A 520 17.42 28.06 -12.07
N SER A 521 16.67 27.15 -12.69
CA SER A 521 15.28 27.37 -13.08
C SER A 521 14.38 26.27 -12.51
N THR A 522 13.28 26.63 -11.87
CA THR A 522 12.28 25.68 -11.39
C THR A 522 10.94 25.97 -12.07
N LYS A 523 10.47 25.04 -12.90
CA LYS A 523 9.15 25.07 -13.52
C LYS A 523 8.20 24.22 -12.68
N THR A 524 7.53 24.85 -11.74
CA THR A 524 6.55 24.19 -10.89
C THR A 524 5.17 24.26 -11.55
N PRO A 525 4.54 23.13 -11.95
CA PRO A 525 3.22 23.14 -12.56
C PRO A 525 2.17 23.75 -11.63
N LEU A 526 2.31 23.55 -10.31
CA LEU A 526 1.41 24.10 -9.29
C LEU A 526 2.13 25.07 -8.36
N TYR A 527 3.14 24.61 -7.61
CA TYR A 527 3.80 25.44 -6.61
C TYR A 527 5.18 24.97 -6.16
N PHE A 528 5.97 25.96 -5.73
CA PHE A 528 7.03 25.85 -4.73
C PHE A 528 6.43 26.22 -3.37
N TYR A 529 6.12 25.23 -2.53
CA TYR A 529 5.45 25.37 -1.25
C TYR A 529 6.43 25.17 -0.08
N ALA A 530 6.73 26.23 0.66
CA ALA A 530 7.64 26.17 1.80
C ALA A 530 7.28 27.22 2.89
N PRO A 531 6.04 27.24 3.42
CA PRO A 531 5.52 28.31 4.27
C PRO A 531 6.27 28.50 5.59
N LYS A 532 7.02 27.49 6.04
CA LYS A 532 7.84 27.56 7.27
C LYS A 532 9.31 27.96 7.00
N PHE A 533 9.70 28.10 5.74
CA PHE A 533 11.09 28.36 5.33
C PHE A 533 11.25 29.78 4.77
N ASN A 534 12.40 30.39 5.06
CA ASN A 534 12.88 31.56 4.36
C ASN A 534 13.42 31.14 2.99
N ILE A 535 12.97 31.79 1.93
CA ILE A 535 13.37 31.48 0.57
C ILE A 535 14.23 32.62 0.04
N ASN A 536 15.45 32.30 -0.37
CA ASN A 536 16.41 33.24 -0.91
C ASN A 536 16.65 32.91 -2.39
N VAL A 537 16.03 33.68 -3.28
CA VAL A 537 16.24 33.59 -4.72
C VAL A 537 17.30 34.64 -5.10
N SER A 538 18.38 34.23 -5.74
CA SER A 538 19.49 35.13 -6.10
C SER A 538 20.15 34.76 -7.43
N GLY A 539 21.06 35.59 -7.94
CA GLY A 539 21.98 35.24 -9.03
C GLY A 539 21.31 34.67 -10.28
N GLY A 540 20.25 35.32 -10.77
CA GLY A 540 19.50 34.93 -11.96
C GLY A 540 18.58 33.71 -11.81
N GLY A 541 18.29 33.27 -10.58
CA GLY A 541 17.34 32.19 -10.34
C GLY A 541 15.94 32.51 -10.90
N GLU A 542 15.32 31.52 -11.54
CA GLU A 542 13.99 31.64 -12.15
C GLU A 542 13.01 30.63 -11.57
N ILE A 543 11.81 31.06 -11.24
CA ILE A 543 10.71 30.21 -10.78
C ILE A 543 9.50 30.47 -11.67
N THR A 544 8.94 29.42 -12.26
CA THR A 544 7.66 29.47 -12.97
C THR A 544 6.62 28.67 -12.17
N GLY A 545 5.48 29.28 -11.87
CA GLY A 545 4.45 28.77 -10.96
C GLY A 545 4.26 29.67 -9.75
N ALA A 546 3.64 29.14 -8.69
CA ALA A 546 3.43 29.88 -7.45
C ALA A 546 4.55 29.63 -6.43
N LEU A 547 5.06 30.69 -5.81
CA LEU A 547 6.07 30.63 -4.75
C LEU A 547 5.44 30.97 -3.40
N ILE A 548 5.48 30.05 -2.44
CA ILE A 548 4.89 30.23 -1.11
C ILE A 548 5.99 30.01 -0.07
N GLY A 549 6.25 31.02 0.76
CA GLY A 549 7.39 31.02 1.68
C GLY A 549 7.17 31.90 2.89
N ASN A 550 7.92 31.66 3.97
CA ASN A 550 7.83 32.45 5.19
C ASN A 550 8.29 33.89 4.96
N ASN A 551 9.60 34.05 4.77
CA ASN A 551 10.23 35.28 4.29
C ASN A 551 10.80 34.99 2.91
N ILE A 552 10.57 35.85 1.94
CA ILE A 552 11.04 35.66 0.57
C ILE A 552 11.98 36.82 0.24
N THR A 553 13.22 36.50 -0.13
CA THR A 553 14.24 37.47 -0.53
C THR A 553 14.62 37.21 -1.98
N MET A 554 14.55 38.23 -2.82
CA MET A 554 14.84 38.16 -4.25
C MET A 554 15.91 39.20 -4.63
N SER A 555 16.99 38.76 -5.29
CA SER A 555 18.13 39.60 -5.63
C SER A 555 18.87 39.14 -6.89
N GLY A 556 19.75 39.97 -7.46
CA GLY A 556 20.64 39.55 -8.55
C GLY A 556 19.95 39.11 -9.84
N GLY A 557 18.86 39.76 -10.25
CA GLY A 557 18.22 39.55 -11.56
C GLY A 557 17.28 38.34 -11.61
N THR A 558 16.75 37.93 -10.46
CA THR A 558 15.84 36.77 -10.36
C THR A 558 14.50 37.02 -11.01
N LYS A 559 13.79 35.95 -11.38
CA LYS A 559 12.49 36.04 -12.04
C LYS A 559 11.48 35.07 -11.43
N VAL A 560 10.28 35.54 -11.10
CA VAL A 560 9.14 34.71 -10.71
C VAL A 560 8.00 34.96 -11.68
N ILE A 561 7.52 33.90 -12.35
CA ILE A 561 6.46 33.98 -13.34
C ILE A 561 5.32 33.09 -12.90
N TYR A 562 4.17 33.67 -12.57
CA TYR A 562 2.98 32.89 -12.34
C TYR A 562 2.50 32.28 -13.66
N GLN A 563 2.44 30.96 -13.69
CA GLN A 563 1.79 30.23 -14.75
C GLN A 563 0.57 29.56 -14.13
N LYS A 564 -0.63 29.97 -14.55
CA LYS A 564 -1.84 29.26 -14.15
C LYS A 564 -1.70 27.83 -14.68
N PRO A 565 -1.90 26.80 -13.84
CA PRO A 565 -1.81 25.42 -14.28
C PRO A 565 -2.79 25.20 -15.42
N ASN A 566 -2.33 24.58 -16.51
CA ASN A 566 -3.23 24.14 -17.56
C ASN A 566 -4.01 22.93 -17.00
N ILE A 567 -5.19 23.20 -16.46
CA ILE A 567 -6.14 22.15 -16.12
C ILE A 567 -6.66 21.67 -17.47
N ASP A 568 -5.98 20.70 -18.08
CA ASP A 568 -6.58 19.97 -19.19
C ASP A 568 -7.83 19.30 -18.63
N ASN A 569 -8.98 19.93 -18.88
CA ASN A 569 -10.32 19.44 -18.55
C ASN A 569 -10.66 18.10 -19.22
N ASP A 570 -9.71 17.50 -19.94
CA ASP A 570 -9.93 16.38 -20.86
C ASP A 570 -9.75 15.00 -20.20
N ASN A 571 -9.56 14.92 -18.88
CA ASN A 571 -9.61 13.64 -18.15
C ASN A 571 -10.13 13.70 -16.70
N SER A 572 -10.47 14.88 -16.17
CA SER A 572 -11.18 14.96 -14.88
C SER A 572 -12.68 14.87 -15.14
N GLY A 573 -13.21 13.64 -15.07
CA GLY A 573 -14.65 13.37 -15.16
C GLY A 573 -15.47 14.35 -14.31
N THR A 574 -16.40 15.01 -14.99
CA THR A 574 -17.48 15.88 -14.52
C THR A 574 -17.73 15.89 -13.01
N GLY A 575 -17.69 17.10 -12.44
CA GLY A 575 -17.95 17.39 -11.04
C GLY A 575 -19.24 16.77 -10.50
N GLY A 576 -19.09 16.14 -9.34
CA GLY A 576 -20.16 15.62 -8.51
C GLY A 576 -19.56 15.12 -7.21
N GLY A 577 -20.04 15.68 -6.09
CA GLY A 577 -19.85 15.27 -4.68
C GLY A 577 -18.61 14.45 -4.31
N ALA A 578 -17.80 14.99 -3.39
CA ALA A 578 -16.67 14.32 -2.76
C ALA A 578 -17.05 12.96 -2.13
N ASN A 579 -16.95 11.87 -2.90
CA ASN A 579 -17.04 10.50 -2.39
C ASN A 579 -15.79 9.74 -2.85
N GLY A 580 -15.08 9.18 -1.87
CA GLY A 580 -13.81 8.50 -2.01
C GLY A 580 -13.87 7.19 -2.78
N GLN A 581 -12.69 6.67 -3.16
CA GLN A 581 -12.55 5.32 -3.71
C GLN A 581 -12.46 4.32 -2.56
N ILE A 582 -13.19 3.21 -2.62
CA ILE A 582 -13.15 2.18 -1.57
C ILE A 582 -11.99 1.21 -1.84
N ASP A 583 -11.19 0.94 -0.81
CA ASP A 583 -10.29 -0.21 -0.74
C ASP A 583 -10.87 -1.24 0.22
N SER A 584 -10.92 -2.51 -0.19
CA SER A 584 -11.55 -3.56 0.61
C SER A 584 -10.75 -4.85 0.63
N SER A 585 -10.67 -5.49 1.79
CA SER A 585 -10.08 -6.84 1.92
C SER A 585 -10.95 -7.77 2.76
N LEU A 586 -10.80 -9.08 2.51
CA LEU A 586 -11.52 -10.15 3.19
C LEU A 586 -10.54 -11.12 3.85
N THR A 587 -10.69 -11.37 5.16
CA THR A 587 -9.83 -12.29 5.92
C THR A 587 -10.66 -13.29 6.73
N PRO A 588 -10.28 -14.58 6.80
CA PRO A 588 -11.00 -15.57 7.61
C PRO A 588 -10.91 -15.20 9.10
N ASN A 589 -12.01 -15.36 9.84
CA ASN A 589 -11.99 -15.26 11.30
C ASN A 589 -11.50 -16.59 11.90
N SER A 590 -10.67 -16.55 12.94
CA SER A 590 -10.00 -17.74 13.49
C SER A 590 -10.90 -18.65 14.33
N ASP A 591 -12.11 -18.21 14.69
CA ASP A 591 -13.02 -18.93 15.58
C ASP A 591 -14.16 -19.61 14.80
N SER A 592 -13.86 -20.75 14.17
CA SER A 592 -14.85 -21.58 13.47
C SER A 592 -15.14 -22.89 14.21
N GLY A 593 -15.66 -22.80 15.44
CA GLY A 593 -16.13 -23.96 16.20
C GLY A 593 -17.52 -24.42 15.74
N SER A 594 -17.79 -25.73 15.81
CA SER A 594 -19.15 -26.28 15.70
C SER A 594 -19.78 -26.40 17.09
N VAL A 595 -21.09 -26.16 17.17
CA VAL A 595 -21.88 -26.31 18.39
C VAL A 595 -23.05 -27.24 18.08
N GLU A 596 -23.28 -28.22 18.95
CA GLU A 596 -24.47 -29.06 18.89
C GLU A 596 -25.70 -28.22 19.29
N VAL A 597 -26.73 -28.25 18.46
CA VAL A 597 -27.98 -27.53 18.73
C VAL A 597 -28.97 -28.56 19.23
N ASN A 598 -29.45 -28.40 20.46
CA ASN A 598 -30.45 -29.29 21.03
C ASN A 598 -31.67 -29.35 20.12
N ASN A 599 -31.97 -30.53 19.58
CA ASN A 599 -33.23 -30.79 18.92
C ASN A 599 -34.32 -30.92 19.99
N PRO A 600 -35.40 -30.12 19.93
CA PRO A 600 -36.54 -30.27 20.82
C PRO A 600 -37.29 -31.59 20.62
#